data_AF-A0A6I2GFT5-F1
#
_entry.id   AF-A0A6I2GFT5-F1
#
_cell.length_a   1.000
_cell.length_b   1.000
_cell.length_c   1.000
_cell.angle_alpha   90.00
_cell.angle_beta   90.00
_cell.angle_gamma   90.00
#
_symmetry.space_group_name_H-M   'P 1'
#
loop_
_entity.id
_entity.type
_entity.pdbx_description
1 polymer ?
#
loop_
_entity_poly.entity_id
_entity_poly.type
_entity_poly.pdbx_seq_one_letter_code
_entity_poly.pdbx_strand_id
1 'polypeptide(L)'
;MKFTNLIKNILDYIFNKRVNLFIYNEPDFSIKRLKEKNVDIIVANFSLPQFDFAHVVHVDNVPEKNAISLISQLIDDISIQKYNHSYYVGI
;
A
#
# COMPACT_ATOMS: atom_id res chain seq x y z
N MET A 1 4.60 13.22 9.23
CA MET A 1 3.97 12.31 10.22
C MET A 1 2.44 12.39 10.34
N LYS A 2 1.77 13.56 10.29
CA LYS A 2 0.29 13.62 10.40
C LYS A 2 -0.45 12.97 9.21
N PHE A 3 0.13 13.10 8.02
CA PHE A 3 -0.45 12.66 6.75
C PHE A 3 -0.53 11.14 6.59
N THR A 4 0.59 10.44 6.76
CA THR A 4 0.72 8.99 6.58
C THR A 4 -0.17 8.21 7.56
N ASN A 5 -0.33 8.73 8.78
CA ASN A 5 -1.24 8.18 9.78
C ASN A 5 -2.72 8.35 9.38
N LEU A 6 -3.08 9.46 8.74
CA LEU A 6 -4.45 9.67 8.26
C LEU A 6 -4.78 8.66 7.16
N ILE A 7 -3.91 8.51 6.15
CA ILE A 7 -4.09 7.53 5.08
C ILE A 7 -4.18 6.12 5.68
N LYS A 8 -3.25 5.75 6.58
CA LYS A 8 -3.29 4.46 7.25
C LYS A 8 -4.65 4.21 7.93
N ASN A 9 -5.15 5.16 8.71
CA ASN A 9 -6.41 5.00 9.42
C ASN A 9 -7.61 4.88 8.46
N ILE A 10 -7.61 5.61 7.35
CA ILE A 10 -8.66 5.52 6.32
C ILE A 10 -8.63 4.14 5.66
N LEU A 11 -7.46 3.67 5.23
CA LEU A 11 -7.32 2.37 4.58
C LEU A 11 -7.63 1.24 5.56
N ASP A 12 -7.25 1.37 6.84
CA ASP A 12 -7.54 0.37 7.88
C ASP A 12 -9.06 0.27 8.13
N TYR A 13 -9.73 1.42 8.18
CA TYR A 13 -11.18 1.49 8.31
C TYR A 13 -11.90 0.85 7.11
N ILE A 14 -11.46 1.13 5.88
CA ILE A 14 -12.10 0.64 4.66
C ILE A 14 -11.87 -0.86 4.47
N PHE A 15 -10.63 -1.32 4.63
CA PHE A 15 -10.25 -2.70 4.32
C PHE A 15 -10.34 -3.64 5.53
N ASN A 16 -10.57 -3.12 6.73
CA ASN A 16 -10.94 -3.83 7.95
C ASN A 16 -10.25 -5.20 8.13
N LYS A 17 -8.94 -5.16 8.40
CA LYS A 17 -8.07 -6.34 8.62
C LYS A 17 -7.88 -7.29 7.43
N ARG A 18 -8.44 -6.99 6.25
CA ARG A 18 -8.14 -7.76 5.02
C ARG A 18 -6.68 -7.57 4.59
N VAL A 19 -6.05 -6.47 5.00
CA VAL A 19 -4.67 -6.10 4.67
C VAL A 19 -3.87 -5.78 5.93
N ASN A 20 -2.58 -6.08 5.92
CA ASN A 20 -1.58 -5.56 6.85
C ASN A 20 -1.04 -4.22 6.32
N LEU A 21 -1.44 -3.13 6.96
CA LEU A 21 -0.91 -1.81 6.64
C LEU A 21 0.32 -1.52 7.51
N PHE A 22 1.41 -1.06 6.91
CA PHE A 22 2.54 -0.52 7.64
C PHE A 22 3.02 0.80 7.03
N ILE A 23 3.57 1.66 7.88
CA ILE A 23 4.14 2.92 7.45
C ILE A 23 5.65 2.74 7.26
N TYR A 24 6.16 3.12 6.10
CA TYR A 24 7.58 3.08 5.82
C TYR A 24 8.23 4.41 6.24
N ASN A 25 8.77 4.43 7.47
CA ASN A 25 9.39 5.63 8.06
C ASN A 25 10.93 5.59 8.04
N GLU A 26 11.54 4.73 7.22
CA GLU A 26 13.00 4.68 7.14
C GLU A 26 13.54 5.95 6.43
N PRO A 27 14.59 6.58 6.98
CA PRO A 27 15.15 7.82 6.43
C PRO A 27 15.74 7.63 5.02
N ASP A 28 16.16 6.42 4.69
CA ASP A 28 16.63 6.04 3.36
C ASP A 28 15.61 5.12 2.69
N PHE A 29 14.97 5.61 1.63
CA PHE A 29 14.10 4.79 0.78
C PHE A 29 14.93 3.71 0.08
N SER A 30 14.87 2.48 0.58
CA SER A 30 15.61 1.34 0.01
C SER A 30 14.67 0.30 -0.59
N ILE A 31 14.73 0.18 -1.92
CA ILE A 31 13.98 -0.83 -2.70
C ILE A 31 14.27 -2.25 -2.16
N LYS A 32 15.53 -2.53 -1.79
CA LYS A 32 15.93 -3.83 -1.24
C LYS A 32 15.14 -4.15 0.04
N ARG A 33 14.99 -3.18 0.94
CA ARG A 33 14.23 -3.37 2.18
C ARG A 33 12.73 -3.50 1.95
N LEU A 34 12.16 -2.78 0.98
CA LEU A 34 10.76 -2.95 0.59
C LEU A 34 10.51 -4.35 0.04
N LYS A 35 11.44 -4.88 -0.75
CA LYS A 35 11.39 -6.25 -1.25
C LYS A 35 11.48 -7.28 -0.12
N GLU A 36 12.34 -7.07 0.87
CA GLU A 36 12.45 -7.92 2.07
C GLU A 36 11.16 -7.91 2.93
N LYS A 37 10.37 -6.83 2.87
CA LYS A 37 9.08 -6.71 3.58
C LYS A 37 7.93 -7.41 2.86
N ASN A 38 8.15 -7.99 1.67
CA ASN A 38 7.11 -8.64 0.84
C ASN A 38 5.88 -7.75 0.63
N VAL A 39 6.11 -6.49 0.27
CA VAL A 39 5.04 -5.53 -0.03
C VAL A 39 4.42 -5.85 -1.37
N ASP A 40 3.09 -5.95 -1.41
CA ASP A 40 2.36 -6.14 -2.66
C ASP A 40 1.88 -4.81 -3.24
N ILE A 41 1.54 -3.84 -2.37
CA ILE A 41 1.03 -2.52 -2.77
C ILE A 41 1.79 -1.43 -2.00
N ILE A 42 2.29 -0.43 -2.71
CA ILE A 42 2.92 0.76 -2.16
C ILE A 42 2.00 1.94 -2.44
N VAL A 43 1.55 2.61 -1.39
CA VAL A 43 0.79 3.85 -1.47
C VAL A 43 1.73 4.99 -1.14
N ALA A 44 1.94 5.92 -2.06
CA ALA A 44 2.86 7.04 -1.87
C ALA A 44 2.23 8.35 -2.33
N ASN A 45 2.57 9.46 -1.67
CA ASN A 45 2.16 10.80 -2.10
C ASN A 45 3.16 11.47 -3.04
N PHE A 46 4.13 10.72 -3.55
CA PHE A 46 5.10 11.16 -4.52
C PHE A 46 5.27 10.07 -5.59
N SER A 47 5.75 10.48 -6.76
CA SER A 47 5.99 9.56 -7.86
C SER A 47 7.11 8.59 -7.53
N LEU A 48 6.81 7.30 -7.59
CA LEU A 48 7.77 6.22 -7.50
C LEU A 48 7.85 5.49 -8.85
N PRO A 49 9.03 4.91 -9.20
CA PRO A 49 9.11 4.02 -10.35
C PRO A 49 8.25 2.77 -10.12
N GLN A 50 7.86 2.09 -11.20
CA GLN A 50 7.21 0.79 -11.07
C GLN A 50 8.21 -0.27 -10.59
N PHE A 51 7.72 -1.22 -9.80
CA PHE A 51 8.52 -2.33 -9.28
C PHE A 51 7.93 -3.65 -9.76
N ASP A 52 8.79 -4.60 -10.14
CA ASP A 52 8.33 -5.93 -10.57
C ASP A 52 7.66 -6.75 -9.46
N PHE A 53 7.85 -6.35 -8.19
CA PHE A 53 7.35 -7.07 -7.02
C PHE A 53 6.17 -6.38 -6.31
N ALA A 54 5.85 -5.14 -6.67
CA ALA A 54 4.83 -4.35 -5.97
C ALA A 54 4.13 -3.35 -6.91
N HIS A 55 2.82 -3.19 -6.72
CA HIS A 55 2.05 -2.16 -7.39
C HIS A 55 2.20 -0.82 -6.67
N VAL A 56 2.40 0.26 -7.43
CA VAL A 56 2.50 1.62 -6.87
C VAL A 56 1.20 2.37 -7.13
N VAL A 57 0.58 2.87 -6.07
CA VAL A 57 -0.59 3.74 -6.12
C VAL A 57 -0.20 5.10 -5.57
N HIS A 58 -0.35 6.13 -6.41
CA HIS A 58 -0.08 7.50 -6.02
C HIS A 58 -1.32 8.14 -5.37
N VAL A 59 -1.15 8.79 -4.22
CA VAL A 59 -2.21 9.45 -3.44
C VAL A 59 -1.70 10.80 -2.93
N ASP A 60 -2.14 11.89 -3.57
CA ASP A 60 -1.66 13.25 -3.27
C ASP A 60 -1.95 13.69 -1.83
N ASN A 61 -3.21 13.59 -1.39
CA ASN A 61 -3.63 14.09 -0.09
C ASN A 61 -4.54 13.12 0.67
N VAL A 62 -5.84 13.17 0.40
CA VAL A 62 -6.79 12.19 0.95
C VAL A 62 -6.98 11.12 -0.12
N PRO A 63 -7.04 9.82 0.24
CA PRO A 63 -7.36 8.78 -0.73
C PRO A 63 -8.70 9.10 -1.38
N GLU A 64 -8.67 9.52 -2.64
CA GLU A 64 -9.88 9.77 -3.40
C GLU A 64 -10.57 8.44 -3.70
N LYS A 65 -11.86 8.52 -4.05
CA LYS A 65 -12.65 7.33 -4.39
C LYS A 65 -11.98 6.46 -5.46
N ASN A 66 -11.31 7.09 -6.43
CA ASN A 66 -10.58 6.39 -7.49
C ASN A 66 -9.37 5.62 -6.96
N ALA A 67 -8.56 6.25 -6.08
CA ALA A 67 -7.41 5.58 -5.47
C ALA A 67 -7.85 4.43 -4.55
N ILE A 68 -8.90 4.62 -3.76
CA ILE A 68 -9.48 3.55 -2.93
C ILE A 68 -9.99 2.40 -3.80
N SER A 69 -10.70 2.70 -4.90
CA SER A 69 -11.20 1.69 -5.82
C SER A 69 -10.06 0.90 -6.46
N LEU A 70 -8.98 1.58 -6.87
CA LEU A 70 -7.81 0.94 -7.44
C LEU A 70 -7.11 0.03 -6.42
N ILE A 71 -6.90 0.50 -5.19
CA ILE A 71 -6.31 -0.30 -4.12
C ILE A 71 -7.20 -1.53 -3.84
N SER A 72 -8.53 -1.37 -3.82
CA SER A 72 -9.46 -2.50 -3.63
C SER A 72 -9.34 -3.53 -4.74
N GLN A 73 -9.30 -3.11 -6.00
CA GLN A 73 -9.13 -4.01 -7.14
C GLN A 73 -7.80 -4.77 -7.06
N LEU A 74 -6.71 -4.08 -6.72
CA LEU A 74 -5.41 -4.72 -6.54
C LEU A 74 -5.42 -5.75 -5.41
N ILE A 75 -6.06 -5.43 -4.27
CA ILE A 75 -6.21 -6.40 -3.17
C ILE A 75 -6.97 -7.64 -3.64
N ASP A 76 -8.08 -7.46 -4.36
CA ASP A 76 -8.89 -8.58 -4.86
C ASP A 76 -8.10 -9.41 -5.88
N ASP A 77 -7.42 -8.79 -6.84
CA ASP A 77 -6.58 -9.46 -7.85
C ASP A 77 -5.45 -10.27 -7.21
N ILE A 78 -4.73 -9.67 -6.25
CA ILE A 78 -3.65 -10.34 -5.52
C ILE A 78 -4.23 -11.50 -4.67
N SER A 79 -5.42 -11.33 -4.08
CA SER A 79 -6.07 -12.38 -3.29
C SER A 79 -6.42 -13.62 -4.10
N ILE A 80 -6.84 -13.43 -5.35
CA ILE A 80 -7.17 -14.51 -6.27
C ILE A 80 -5.89 -15.26 -6.69
N GLN A 81 -4.79 -14.53 -6.88
CA GLN A 81 -3.49 -15.10 -7.29
C GLN A 81 -2.76 -15.81 -6.14
N LYS A 82 -2.91 -15.34 -4.89
CA LYS A 82 -2.21 -15.85 -3.70
C LYS A 82 -3.22 -16.41 -2.70
N TYR A 83 -3.60 -17.69 -2.86
CA TYR A 83 -4.43 -18.40 -1.88
C TYR A 83 -3.84 -18.26 -0.45
N ASN A 84 -4.62 -17.69 0.47
CA ASN A 84 -4.37 -17.56 1.92
C ASN A 84 -3.18 -16.69 2.38
N HIS A 85 -3.10 -15.41 2.01
CA HIS A 85 -2.10 -14.50 2.62
C HIS A 85 -2.68 -13.18 3.13
N SER A 86 -2.04 -12.65 4.18
CA SER A 86 -2.22 -11.29 4.66
C SER A 86 -1.37 -10.35 3.80
N TYR A 87 -1.98 -9.37 3.14
CA TYR A 87 -1.29 -8.48 2.18
C TYR A 87 -0.55 -7.35 2.87
N TYR A 88 0.51 -6.86 2.28
CA TYR A 88 1.29 -5.77 2.86
C TYR A 88 1.14 -4.50 2.03
N VAL A 89 0.60 -3.46 2.65
CA VAL A 89 0.51 -2.12 2.08
C VAL A 89 1.51 -1.22 2.79
N GLY A 90 2.52 -0.75 2.05
CA GLY A 90 3.46 0.28 2.53
C GLY A 90 2.90 1.67 2.25
N ILE A 91 2.85 2.53 3.27
CA ILE A 91 2.40 3.94 3.18
C ILE A 91 3.55 4.87 3.57
#